data_AF-A0A1Q5II35-F1
#
_entry.id   AF-A0A1Q5II35-F1
#
_cell.length_a   1.000
_cell.length_b   1.000
_cell.length_c   1.000
_cell.angle_alpha   90.00
_cell.angle_beta   90.00
_cell.angle_gamma   90.00
#
_symmetry.space_group_name_H-M   'P 1'
#
loop_
_entity.id
_entity.type
_entity.pdbx_description
1 polymer ?
#
loop_
_entity_poly.entity_id
_entity_poly.type
_entity_poly.pdbx_seq_one_letter_code
_entity_poly.pdbx_strand_id
1 'polypeptide(L)'
;MPTAREALLDAALAALAHRPWSAVRMADLAVAARVSRQTLYNEFGSKDGLARALARREADTYLQGVRRLLAAPAPPERNLVVVAEWIVTRAASRPVLRALLTGAWDERLPAPRPARPGARPAAVPAQRRADEGPPAPGELVAATVACAAEGWAVGCELAVRLALSHVVAPAIPSAEGWRADGQCAEPDSWSPITPMMTRLIEMSLSVETTSPRKIIP
;
A
#
# COMPACT_ATOMS: atom_id res chain seq x y z
N MET A 1 29.62 -3.99 4.09
CA MET A 1 29.35 -5.15 3.22
C MET A 1 27.94 -5.64 3.53
N PRO A 2 27.08 -5.88 2.53
CA PRO A 2 25.73 -6.40 2.78
C PRO A 2 25.83 -7.78 3.43
N THR A 3 24.94 -8.06 4.37
CA THR A 3 24.79 -9.39 4.97
C THR A 3 24.33 -10.40 3.93
N ALA A 4 24.56 -11.69 4.16
CA ALA A 4 24.05 -12.77 3.28
C ALA A 4 22.53 -12.65 3.06
N ARG A 5 21.79 -12.28 4.11
CA ARG A 5 20.36 -12.06 4.07
C ARG A 5 19.98 -10.89 3.15
N GLU A 6 20.66 -9.75 3.27
CA GLU A 6 20.41 -8.58 2.41
C GLU A 6 20.72 -8.89 0.95
N ALA A 7 21.86 -9.53 0.68
CA ALA A 7 22.25 -9.94 -0.67
C ALA A 7 21.22 -10.87 -1.32
N LEU A 8 20.64 -11.82 -0.55
CA LEU A 8 19.58 -12.70 -1.02
C LEU A 8 18.26 -11.96 -1.31
N LEU A 9 17.88 -11.00 -0.47
CA LEU A 9 16.69 -10.18 -0.68
C LEU A 9 16.86 -9.25 -1.89
N ASP A 10 18.05 -8.69 -2.09
CA ASP A 10 18.39 -7.89 -3.27
C ASP A 10 18.35 -8.73 -4.55
N ALA A 11 18.93 -9.93 -4.53
CA ALA A 11 18.86 -10.87 -5.65
C ALA A 11 17.41 -11.26 -5.98
N ALA A 12 16.56 -11.43 -4.96
CA ALA A 12 15.13 -11.73 -5.16
C ALA A 12 14.39 -10.56 -5.82
N LEU A 13 14.62 -9.32 -5.38
CA LEU A 13 14.04 -8.12 -6.00
C LEU A 13 14.50 -7.95 -7.45
N ALA A 14 15.80 -8.13 -7.71
CA ALA A 14 16.35 -8.05 -9.06
C ALA A 14 15.73 -9.12 -9.98
N ALA A 15 15.51 -10.34 -9.47
CA ALA A 15 14.86 -11.40 -10.24
C ALA A 15 13.41 -11.04 -10.62
N LEU A 16 12.65 -10.40 -9.72
CA LEU A 16 11.26 -9.99 -9.97
C LEU A 16 11.13 -8.94 -11.10
N ALA A 17 12.19 -8.19 -11.40
CA ALA A 17 12.21 -7.26 -12.52
C ALA A 17 12.14 -7.99 -13.88
N HIS A 18 12.60 -9.23 -13.96
CA HIS A 18 12.73 -9.96 -15.22
C HIS A 18 11.75 -11.13 -15.38
N ARG A 19 11.25 -11.71 -14.29
CA ARG A 19 10.41 -12.91 -14.33
C ARG A 19 9.38 -12.92 -13.19
N PRO A 20 8.21 -13.56 -13.40
CA PRO A 20 7.22 -13.72 -12.34
C PRO A 20 7.76 -14.56 -11.18
N TRP A 21 7.23 -14.35 -9.97
CA TRP A 21 7.65 -15.04 -8.76
C TRP A 21 7.60 -16.55 -8.89
N SER A 22 6.59 -17.11 -9.57
CA SER A 22 6.47 -18.55 -9.83
C SER A 22 7.72 -19.13 -10.50
N ALA A 23 8.33 -18.40 -11.44
CA ALA A 23 9.54 -18.80 -12.16
C ALA A 23 10.85 -18.56 -11.38
N VAL A 24 10.83 -17.82 -10.28
CA VAL A 24 12.02 -17.59 -9.45
C VAL A 24 12.40 -18.86 -8.70
N ARG A 25 13.62 -19.36 -8.91
CA ARG A 25 14.15 -20.56 -8.22
C ARG A 25 15.12 -20.16 -7.11
N MET A 26 14.99 -20.81 -5.95
CA MET A 26 15.86 -20.59 -4.79
C MET A 26 17.34 -20.84 -5.11
N ALA A 27 17.64 -21.88 -5.91
CA ALA A 27 19.00 -22.19 -6.34
C ALA A 27 19.65 -21.03 -7.10
N ASP A 28 18.92 -20.40 -8.03
CA ASP A 28 19.42 -19.29 -8.84
C ASP A 28 19.66 -18.04 -7.97
N LEU A 29 18.81 -17.82 -6.96
CA LEU A 29 18.99 -16.73 -6.00
C LEU A 29 20.25 -16.92 -5.15
N ALA A 30 20.53 -18.14 -4.70
CA ALA A 30 21.75 -18.44 -3.94
C ALA A 30 23.02 -18.14 -4.77
N VAL A 31 23.01 -18.55 -6.04
CA VAL A 31 24.12 -18.27 -6.98
C VAL A 31 24.27 -16.76 -7.20
N ALA A 32 23.17 -16.04 -7.49
CA ALA A 32 23.20 -14.60 -7.72
C ALA A 32 23.70 -13.82 -6.49
N ALA A 33 23.31 -14.25 -5.28
CA ALA A 33 23.76 -13.65 -4.02
C ALA A 33 25.14 -14.15 -3.56
N ARG A 34 25.78 -15.07 -4.29
CA ARG A 34 27.09 -15.67 -3.96
C ARG A 34 27.12 -16.35 -2.59
N VAL A 35 26.04 -17.05 -2.24
CA VAL A 35 25.91 -17.82 -1.00
C VAL A 35 25.58 -19.27 -1.30
N SER A 36 25.80 -20.16 -0.32
CA SER A 36 25.39 -21.55 -0.48
C SER A 36 23.86 -21.69 -0.43
N ARG A 37 23.31 -22.73 -1.07
CA ARG A 37 21.87 -23.05 -0.95
C ARG A 37 21.47 -23.30 0.51
N GLN A 38 22.33 -23.96 1.28
CA GLN A 38 22.11 -24.21 2.71
C GLN A 38 21.98 -22.89 3.48
N THR A 39 22.83 -21.90 3.21
CA THR A 39 22.73 -20.56 3.81
C THR A 39 21.37 -19.94 3.50
N LEU A 40 20.91 -20.00 2.24
CA LEU A 40 19.62 -19.45 1.85
C LEU A 40 18.45 -20.14 2.58
N TYR A 41 18.44 -21.46 2.67
CA TYR A 41 17.42 -22.19 3.43
C TYR A 41 17.51 -21.95 4.93
N ASN A 42 18.71 -21.77 5.48
CA ASN A 42 18.88 -21.39 6.89
C ASN A 42 18.32 -19.99 7.17
N GLU A 43 18.45 -19.05 6.23
CA GLU A 43 17.97 -17.67 6.37
C GLU A 43 16.47 -17.53 6.20
N PHE A 44 15.84 -18.30 5.31
CA PHE A 44 14.44 -18.09 4.94
C PHE A 44 13.53 -19.32 5.11
N GLY A 45 14.08 -20.51 5.27
CA GLY A 45 13.37 -21.77 5.47
C GLY A 45 12.72 -22.29 4.19
N SER A 46 11.95 -21.45 3.50
CA SER A 46 11.22 -21.79 2.28
C SER A 46 11.10 -20.59 1.34
N LYS A 47 10.58 -20.83 0.14
CA LYS A 47 10.27 -19.76 -0.82
C LYS A 47 9.20 -18.82 -0.27
N ASP A 48 8.22 -19.36 0.47
CA ASP A 48 7.20 -18.55 1.16
C ASP A 48 7.81 -17.72 2.31
N GLY A 49 8.78 -18.28 3.04
CA GLY A 49 9.51 -17.53 4.06
C GLY A 49 10.35 -16.40 3.47
N LEU A 50 10.94 -16.61 2.29
CA LEU A 50 11.62 -15.55 1.54
C LEU A 50 10.63 -14.47 1.07
N ALA A 51 9.45 -14.86 0.56
CA ALA A 51 8.38 -13.93 0.18
C ALA A 51 7.95 -13.05 1.35
N ARG A 52 7.68 -13.65 2.51
CA ARG A 52 7.34 -12.90 3.74
C ARG A 52 8.47 -11.96 4.17
N ALA A 53 9.71 -12.43 4.13
CA ALA A 53 10.87 -11.62 4.49
C ALA A 53 11.06 -10.42 3.55
N LEU A 54 10.80 -10.61 2.25
CA LEU A 54 10.85 -9.55 1.25
C LEU A 54 9.79 -8.48 1.52
N ALA A 55 8.55 -8.91 1.73
CA ALA A 55 7.45 -8.02 2.06
C ALA A 55 7.71 -7.24 3.35
N ARG A 56 8.21 -7.90 4.41
CA ARG A 56 8.57 -7.23 5.67
C ARG A 56 9.69 -6.21 5.49
N ARG A 57 10.72 -6.52 4.68
CA ARG A 57 11.81 -5.58 4.37
C ARG A 57 11.28 -4.33 3.65
N GLU A 58 10.37 -4.48 2.68
CA GLU A 58 9.76 -3.33 2.00
C GLU A 58 8.97 -2.46 2.98
N ALA A 59 8.15 -3.07 3.85
CA ALA A 59 7.41 -2.37 4.90
C ALA A 59 8.34 -1.61 5.87
N ASP A 60 9.41 -2.26 6.35
CA ASP A 60 10.38 -1.63 7.26
C ASP A 60 11.10 -0.46 6.59
N THR A 61 11.51 -0.63 5.32
CA THR A 61 12.17 0.43 4.53
C THR A 61 11.23 1.60 4.26
N TYR A 62 9.95 1.31 3.98
CA TYR A 62 8.91 2.30 3.81
C TYR A 62 8.73 3.14 5.08
N LEU A 63 8.51 2.49 6.23
CA LEU A 63 8.30 3.20 7.51
C LEU A 63 9.53 4.00 7.94
N GLN A 64 10.75 3.51 7.69
CA GLN A 64 11.96 4.31 7.91
C GLN A 64 12.04 5.54 7.01
N GLY A 65 11.58 5.46 5.76
CA GLY A 65 11.48 6.61 4.86
C GLY A 65 10.51 7.65 5.39
N VAL A 66 9.28 7.23 5.73
CA VAL A 66 8.26 8.13 6.31
C VAL A 66 8.79 8.81 7.57
N ARG A 67 9.34 8.06 8.54
CA ARG A 67 9.89 8.64 9.78
C ARG A 67 10.92 9.73 9.51
N ARG A 68 11.83 9.49 8.56
CA ARG A 68 12.85 10.47 8.20
C ARG A 68 12.26 11.73 7.58
N LEU A 69 11.25 11.59 6.72
CA LEU A 69 10.59 12.73 6.07
C LEU A 69 9.75 13.54 7.05
N LEU A 70 9.02 12.89 7.95
CA LEU A 70 8.24 13.57 8.98
C LEU A 70 9.11 14.27 10.03
N ALA A 71 10.29 13.74 10.32
CA ALA A 71 11.25 14.32 11.25
C ALA A 71 12.15 15.42 10.62
N ALA A 72 11.97 15.75 9.34
CA ALA A 72 12.76 16.79 8.69
C ALA A 72 12.47 18.17 9.32
N PRO A 73 13.48 19.07 9.43
CA PRO A 73 13.33 20.39 10.05
C PRO A 73 12.60 21.37 9.10
N ALA A 74 11.31 21.13 8.89
CA ALA A 74 10.42 21.94 8.07
C ALA A 74 9.01 21.95 8.67
N PRO A 75 8.13 22.88 8.25
CA PRO A 75 6.75 22.94 8.74
C PRO A 75 6.03 21.58 8.56
N PRO A 76 5.28 21.10 9.55
CA PRO A 76 4.61 19.79 9.49
C PRO A 76 3.75 19.61 8.24
N GLU A 77 3.03 20.64 7.81
CA GLU A 77 2.20 20.65 6.61
C GLU A 77 3.03 20.31 5.36
N ARG A 78 4.23 20.89 5.26
CA ARG A 78 5.15 20.64 4.16
C ARG A 78 5.68 19.21 4.20
N ASN A 79 6.02 18.71 5.39
CA ASN A 79 6.49 17.32 5.55
C ASN A 79 5.41 16.32 5.13
N LEU A 80 4.12 16.59 5.41
CA LEU A 80 3.02 15.73 4.97
C LEU A 80 2.89 15.66 3.45
N VAL A 81 3.00 16.79 2.75
CA VAL A 81 2.99 16.83 1.28
C VAL A 81 4.16 16.03 0.71
N VAL A 82 5.37 16.23 1.24
CA VAL A 82 6.57 15.50 0.82
C VAL A 82 6.42 13.99 1.05
N VAL A 83 5.82 13.57 2.17
CA VAL A 83 5.49 12.17 2.41
C VAL A 83 4.54 11.65 1.35
N ALA A 84 3.44 12.34 1.06
CA ALA A 84 2.46 11.90 0.07
C ALA A 84 3.09 11.71 -1.33
N GLU A 85 3.86 12.70 -1.80
CA GLU A 85 4.58 12.63 -3.09
C GLU A 85 5.59 11.48 -3.13
N TRP A 86 6.31 11.29 -2.03
CA TRP A 86 7.29 10.22 -1.89
C TRP A 86 6.63 8.83 -1.93
N ILE A 87 5.48 8.66 -1.28
CA ILE A 87 4.69 7.42 -1.31
C ILE A 87 4.30 7.08 -2.75
N VAL A 88 3.73 8.04 -3.49
CA VAL A 88 3.32 7.85 -4.89
C VAL A 88 4.50 7.42 -5.75
N THR A 89 5.61 8.16 -5.67
CA THR A 89 6.82 7.90 -6.47
C THR A 89 7.43 6.53 -6.15
N ARG A 90 7.47 6.16 -4.87
CA ARG A 90 7.99 4.85 -4.45
C ARG A 90 7.09 3.69 -4.86
N ALA A 91 5.77 3.84 -4.71
CA ALA A 91 4.84 2.80 -5.12
C ALA A 91 4.89 2.55 -6.64
N ALA A 92 5.10 3.60 -7.45
CA ALA A 92 5.25 3.44 -8.90
C ALA A 92 6.49 2.64 -9.31
N SER A 93 7.60 2.78 -8.58
CA SER A 93 8.89 2.13 -8.90
C SER A 93 9.12 0.80 -8.15
N ARG A 94 8.28 0.46 -7.17
CA ARG A 94 8.46 -0.72 -6.30
C ARG A 94 7.18 -1.57 -6.24
N PRO A 95 7.01 -2.55 -7.12
CA PRO A 95 5.80 -3.38 -7.20
C PRO A 95 5.41 -4.09 -5.90
N VAL A 96 6.38 -4.60 -5.13
CA VAL A 96 6.12 -5.27 -3.84
C VAL A 96 5.60 -4.27 -2.81
N LEU A 97 6.16 -3.05 -2.76
CA LEU A 97 5.65 -1.98 -1.89
C LEU A 97 4.25 -1.53 -2.32
N ARG A 98 4.00 -1.38 -3.63
CA ARG A 98 2.66 -1.07 -4.15
C ARG A 98 1.64 -2.10 -3.66
N ALA A 99 1.95 -3.39 -3.81
CA ALA A 99 1.07 -4.48 -3.37
C ALA A 99 0.83 -4.48 -1.85
N LEU A 100 1.85 -4.15 -1.05
CA LEU A 100 1.71 -3.99 0.40
C LEU A 100 0.78 -2.84 0.79
N LEU A 101 0.91 -1.71 0.09
CA LEU A 101 0.15 -0.49 0.39
C LEU A 101 -1.32 -0.58 -0.07
N THR A 102 -1.61 -1.35 -1.13
CA THR A 102 -2.95 -1.45 -1.69
C THR A 102 -3.65 -2.78 -1.40
N GLY A 103 -2.91 -3.79 -0.94
CA GLY A 103 -3.39 -5.17 -0.82
C GLY A 103 -3.51 -5.91 -2.17
N ALA A 104 -3.20 -5.25 -3.29
CA ALA A 104 -3.32 -5.84 -4.62
C ALA A 104 -2.05 -6.60 -5.01
N TRP A 105 -2.05 -7.91 -4.73
CA TRP A 105 -1.01 -8.84 -5.16
C TRP A 105 -1.39 -9.46 -6.51
N ASP A 106 -0.52 -9.35 -7.51
CA ASP A 106 -0.68 -10.02 -8.80
C ASP A 106 0.09 -11.35 -8.86
N GLU A 107 -0.08 -12.12 -9.96
CA GLU A 107 0.57 -13.41 -10.16
C GLU A 107 2.10 -13.32 -10.34
N ARG A 108 2.62 -12.13 -10.68
CA ARG A 108 4.06 -11.89 -10.85
C ARG A 108 4.73 -11.66 -9.50
N LEU A 109 4.00 -11.21 -8.49
CA LEU A 109 4.53 -10.87 -7.18
C LEU A 109 4.47 -12.04 -6.19
N PRO A 110 5.37 -12.02 -5.18
CA PRO A 110 5.34 -12.98 -4.10
C PRO A 110 4.22 -12.65 -3.12
N ALA A 111 2.98 -13.10 -3.38
CA ALA A 111 1.88 -12.97 -2.43
C ALA A 111 2.22 -13.70 -1.11
N PRO A 112 2.58 -12.98 -0.03
CA PRO A 112 3.17 -13.57 1.15
C PRO A 112 2.07 -14.22 1.98
N ARG A 113 2.03 -15.55 1.99
CA ARG A 113 1.11 -16.31 2.83
C ARG A 113 1.61 -16.30 4.27
N PRO A 114 0.76 -15.98 5.27
CA PRO A 114 1.12 -16.11 6.68
C PRO A 114 1.64 -17.51 7.00
N ALA A 115 2.49 -17.63 8.02
CA ALA A 115 2.85 -18.96 8.51
C ALA A 115 1.60 -19.70 8.99
N ARG A 116 1.59 -21.04 8.86
CA ARG A 116 0.44 -21.86 9.29
C ARG A 116 0.18 -21.62 10.78
N PRO A 117 -1.08 -21.37 11.20
CA PRO A 117 -1.42 -21.31 12.61
C PRO A 117 -0.93 -22.56 13.35
N GLY A 118 -0.26 -22.39 14.47
CA GLY A 118 0.31 -23.51 15.26
C GLY A 118 1.62 -24.10 14.71
N ALA A 119 2.22 -23.53 13.66
CA ALA A 119 3.56 -23.92 13.25
C ALA A 119 4.58 -23.66 14.38
N ARG A 120 5.57 -24.56 14.52
CA ARG A 120 6.67 -24.35 15.46
C ARG A 120 7.40 -23.05 15.10
N PRO A 121 7.64 -22.13 16.06
CA PRO A 121 8.38 -20.91 15.79
C PRO A 121 9.74 -21.24 15.19
N ALA A 122 10.12 -20.52 14.12
CA ALA A 122 11.44 -20.67 13.52
C ALA A 122 12.55 -20.40 14.56
N ALA A 123 13.69 -21.09 14.45
CA ALA A 123 14.82 -20.86 15.36
C ALA A 123 15.49 -19.49 15.13
N VAL A 124 15.47 -19.01 13.88
CA VAL A 124 16.09 -17.74 13.48
C VAL A 124 15.13 -16.58 13.80
N PRO A 125 15.55 -15.55 14.57
CA PRO A 125 14.68 -14.42 14.93
C PRO A 125 14.08 -13.69 13.71
N ALA A 126 14.88 -13.50 12.66
CA ALA A 126 14.44 -12.83 11.44
C ALA A 126 13.42 -13.67 10.65
N GLN A 127 13.44 -15.00 10.77
CA GLN A 127 12.39 -15.87 10.22
C GLN A 127 11.11 -15.77 11.03
N ARG A 128 11.21 -15.83 12.37
CA ARG A 128 10.02 -15.67 13.24
C ARG A 128 9.27 -14.37 12.96
N ARG A 129 10.02 -13.26 12.86
CA ARG A 129 9.45 -11.96 12.48
C ARG A 129 8.81 -12.00 11.09
N ALA A 130 9.43 -12.67 10.13
CA ALA A 130 8.81 -12.82 8.80
C ALA A 130 7.55 -13.70 8.87
N ASP A 131 7.52 -14.73 9.72
CA ASP A 131 6.40 -15.67 9.88
C ASP A 131 5.13 -15.04 10.45
N GLU A 132 5.24 -13.94 11.20
CA GLU A 132 4.12 -13.07 11.58
C GLU A 132 3.34 -12.55 10.36
N GLY A 133 3.98 -12.55 9.18
CA GLY A 133 3.45 -11.94 7.97
C GLY A 133 3.85 -10.46 7.85
N PRO A 134 3.68 -9.88 6.65
CA PRO A 134 3.78 -8.44 6.51
C PRO A 134 2.54 -7.75 7.11
N PRO A 135 2.67 -6.48 7.51
CA PRO A 135 1.53 -5.70 7.97
C PRO A 135 0.48 -5.56 6.84
N ALA A 136 -0.79 -5.59 7.21
CA ALA A 136 -1.88 -5.29 6.29
C ALA A 136 -1.85 -3.81 5.85
N PRO A 137 -2.49 -3.45 4.72
CA PRO A 137 -2.54 -2.05 4.26
C PRO A 137 -3.00 -1.06 5.35
N GLY A 138 -4.06 -1.40 6.09
CA GLY A 138 -4.56 -0.55 7.19
C GLY A 138 -3.58 -0.42 8.36
N GLU A 139 -2.82 -1.47 8.66
CA GLU A 139 -1.78 -1.45 9.69
C GLU A 139 -0.59 -0.59 9.27
N LEU A 140 -0.22 -0.60 7.98
CA LEU A 140 0.79 0.30 7.43
C LEU A 140 0.34 1.75 7.50
N VAL A 141 -0.93 2.05 7.19
CA VAL A 141 -1.48 3.40 7.36
C VAL A 141 -1.40 3.82 8.83
N ALA A 142 -1.89 2.99 9.75
CA ALA A 142 -1.83 3.28 11.18
C ALA A 142 -0.39 3.50 11.68
N ALA A 143 0.56 2.66 11.24
CA ALA A 143 1.98 2.81 11.58
C ALA A 143 2.60 4.08 10.99
N THR A 144 2.13 4.52 9.82
CA THR A 144 2.55 5.78 9.19
C THR A 144 2.05 6.99 10.01
N VAL A 145 0.77 6.96 10.41
CA VAL A 145 0.13 7.98 11.24
C VAL A 145 0.83 8.09 12.60
N ALA A 146 1.21 6.96 13.21
CA ALA A 146 1.93 6.92 14.47
C ALA A 146 3.34 7.56 14.41
N CYS A 147 3.86 7.84 13.21
CA CYS A 147 5.14 8.55 13.04
C CYS A 147 4.98 10.08 12.99
N ALA A 148 3.75 10.59 12.90
CA ALA A 148 3.49 12.02 12.84
C ALA A 148 3.67 12.69 14.22
N ALA A 149 4.03 13.97 14.21
CA ALA A 149 4.09 14.77 15.43
C ALA A 149 2.70 14.92 16.08
N GLU A 150 2.67 15.21 17.38
CA GLU A 150 1.43 15.50 18.11
C GLU A 150 0.62 16.59 17.40
N GLY A 151 -0.70 16.38 17.30
CA GLY A 151 -1.62 17.26 16.57
C GLY A 151 -1.72 17.02 15.06
N TRP A 152 -0.79 16.27 14.45
CA TRP A 152 -0.76 16.04 12.99
C TRP A 152 -1.22 14.66 12.53
N ALA A 153 -1.70 13.80 13.44
CA ALA A 153 -2.14 12.45 13.12
C ALA A 153 -3.24 12.42 12.04
N VAL A 154 -4.27 13.26 12.17
CA VAL A 154 -5.37 13.35 11.19
C VAL A 154 -4.87 13.85 9.83
N GLY A 155 -4.01 14.87 9.82
CA GLY A 155 -3.39 15.38 8.59
C GLY A 155 -2.53 14.32 7.90
N CYS A 156 -1.77 13.54 8.66
CA CYS A 156 -0.97 12.42 8.15
C CYS A 156 -1.86 11.34 7.56
N GLU A 157 -2.95 10.96 8.24
CA GLU A 157 -3.88 9.96 7.72
C GLU A 157 -4.50 10.40 6.40
N LEU A 158 -4.95 11.66 6.31
CA LEU A 158 -5.50 12.24 5.09
C LEU A 158 -4.47 12.24 3.95
N ALA A 159 -3.25 12.71 4.20
CA ALA A 159 -2.18 12.75 3.21
C ALA A 159 -1.84 11.35 2.67
N VAL A 160 -1.73 10.36 3.56
CA VAL A 160 -1.47 8.96 3.19
C VAL A 160 -2.62 8.39 2.39
N ARG A 161 -3.88 8.58 2.81
CA ARG A 161 -5.06 8.08 2.07
C ARG A 161 -5.18 8.70 0.68
N LEU A 162 -4.88 9.99 0.53
CA LEU A 162 -4.84 10.67 -0.77
C LEU A 162 -3.73 10.11 -1.66
N ALA A 163 -2.53 9.89 -1.12
CA ALA A 163 -1.44 9.24 -1.84
C ALA A 163 -1.84 7.83 -2.30
N LEU A 164 -2.45 7.03 -1.42
CA LEU A 164 -2.92 5.68 -1.77
C LEU A 164 -4.05 5.70 -2.81
N SER A 165 -4.97 6.67 -2.73
CA SER A 165 -5.98 6.90 -3.75
C SER A 165 -5.35 7.14 -5.12
N HIS A 166 -4.32 8.00 -5.19
CA HIS A 166 -3.57 8.25 -6.42
C HIS A 166 -2.81 7.00 -6.91
N VAL A 167 -2.24 6.19 -6.01
CA VAL A 167 -1.57 4.94 -6.38
C VAL A 167 -2.56 3.96 -7.03
N VAL A 168 -3.77 3.83 -6.49
CA VAL A 168 -4.80 2.93 -7.01
C VAL A 168 -5.44 3.47 -8.29
N ALA A 169 -5.75 4.77 -8.32
CA ALA A 169 -6.36 5.49 -9.43
C ALA A 169 -5.40 6.59 -9.93
N PRO A 170 -4.34 6.23 -10.67
CA PRO A 170 -3.39 7.22 -11.17
C PRO A 170 -4.08 8.13 -12.18
N ALA A 171 -3.63 9.39 -12.23
CA ALA A 171 -4.10 10.32 -13.25
C ALA A 171 -3.82 9.73 -14.64
N ILE A 172 -4.84 9.72 -15.51
CA ILE A 172 -4.62 9.46 -16.93
C ILE A 172 -3.68 10.57 -17.40
N PRO A 173 -2.51 10.26 -17.99
CA PRO A 173 -1.69 11.29 -18.58
C PRO A 173 -2.58 12.03 -19.57
N SER A 174 -2.87 13.30 -19.30
CA SER A 174 -3.56 14.14 -20.28
C SER A 174 -2.71 14.04 -21.54
N ALA A 175 -3.21 13.37 -22.58
CA ALA A 175 -2.55 13.34 -23.86
C ALA A 175 -2.17 14.79 -24.18
N GLU A 176 -0.87 15.03 -24.39
CA GLU A 176 -0.32 16.33 -24.74
C GLU A 176 -1.19 16.95 -25.83
N GLY A 177 -2.08 17.89 -25.49
CA GLY A 177 -3.08 18.31 -26.48
C GLY A 177 -4.28 19.14 -26.03
N TRP A 178 -4.70 19.15 -24.76
CA TRP A 178 -5.65 20.19 -24.33
C TRP A 178 -4.86 21.44 -23.96
N ARG A 179 -4.51 22.23 -24.98
CA ARG A 179 -3.93 23.56 -24.82
C ARG A 179 -4.79 24.38 -23.86
N ALA A 180 -4.10 25.13 -23.00
CA ALA A 180 -4.64 26.09 -22.06
C ALA A 180 -5.21 27.34 -22.75
N ASP A 181 -6.13 27.19 -23.71
CA ASP A 181 -6.81 28.29 -24.40
C ASP A 181 -8.33 28.08 -24.58
N GLY A 182 -8.91 27.14 -23.86
CA GLY A 182 -10.36 27.02 -23.76
C GLY A 182 -10.76 27.02 -22.30
N GLN A 183 -11.36 28.12 -21.83
CA GLN A 183 -12.37 28.02 -20.80
C GLN A 183 -13.24 26.79 -21.11
N CYS A 184 -13.43 25.91 -20.13
CA CYS A 184 -14.50 24.93 -20.21
C CYS A 184 -15.80 25.71 -20.41
N ALA A 185 -16.25 25.87 -21.65
CA ALA A 185 -17.65 26.17 -21.88
C ALA A 185 -18.40 24.99 -21.27
N GLU A 186 -19.23 25.27 -20.27
CA GLU A 186 -20.17 24.29 -19.76
C GLU A 186 -20.90 23.70 -20.97
N PRO A 187 -20.89 22.37 -21.15
CA PRO A 187 -21.74 21.79 -22.17
C PRO A 187 -23.19 22.13 -21.80
N ASP A 188 -23.97 22.67 -22.74
CA ASP A 188 -25.42 22.94 -22.59
C ASP A 188 -26.22 21.68 -22.14
N SER A 189 -25.57 20.52 -22.11
CA SER A 189 -26.06 19.26 -21.57
C SER A 189 -26.02 19.15 -20.04
N TRP A 190 -25.37 20.06 -19.31
CA TRP A 190 -25.47 20.15 -17.85
C TRP A 190 -26.72 20.90 -17.42
N SER A 191 -27.88 20.43 -17.91
CA SER A 191 -29.05 20.49 -17.03
C SER A 191 -28.72 19.63 -15.81
N PRO A 192 -28.80 20.17 -14.58
CA PRO A 192 -28.38 19.46 -13.39
C PRO A 192 -29.07 18.10 -13.33
N ILE A 193 -28.29 17.01 -13.27
CA ILE A 193 -28.75 15.63 -12.97
C ILE A 193 -29.35 15.54 -11.55
N THR A 194 -29.25 16.63 -10.78
CA THR A 194 -29.72 16.82 -9.42
C THR A 194 -31.19 16.43 -9.15
N PRO A 195 -32.21 16.58 -10.03
CA PRO A 195 -33.57 16.19 -9.66
C PRO A 195 -33.78 14.66 -9.67
N MET A 196 -32.90 13.86 -10.28
CA MET A 196 -33.08 12.39 -10.29
C MET A 196 -32.49 11.74 -9.03
N MET A 197 -31.33 12.20 -8.56
CA MET A 197 -30.69 11.70 -7.34
C MET A 197 -31.45 12.13 -6.08
N THR A 198 -31.93 13.39 -6.01
CA THR A 198 -32.73 13.87 -4.87
C THR A 198 -34.05 13.12 -4.75
N ARG A 199 -34.72 12.82 -5.88
CA ARG A 199 -36.01 12.09 -5.91
C ARG A 199 -35.88 10.62 -5.49
N LEU A 200 -34.75 9.97 -5.81
CA LEU A 200 -34.46 8.60 -5.38
C LEU A 200 -34.21 8.51 -3.87
N ILE A 201 -33.56 9.53 -3.30
CA ILE A 201 -33.29 9.61 -1.85
C ILE A 201 -34.59 9.94 -1.09
N GLU A 202 -35.40 10.89 -1.57
CA GLU A 202 -36.71 11.21 -0.97
C GLU A 202 -37.69 10.04 -1.06
N MET A 203 -37.73 9.33 -2.19
CA MET A 203 -38.62 8.16 -2.38
C MET A 203 -38.20 6.96 -1.52
N SER A 204 -36.92 6.87 -1.14
CA SER A 204 -36.40 5.78 -0.29
C SER A 204 -36.52 6.07 1.21
N LEU A 205 -36.62 7.34 1.61
CA LEU A 205 -36.66 7.78 3.01
C LEU A 205 -38.03 8.24 3.50
N SER A 206 -39.06 8.20 2.64
CA SER A 206 -40.44 8.54 3.03
C SER A 206 -41.06 7.40 3.85
N VAL A 207 -40.74 7.35 5.14
CA VAL A 207 -41.47 6.55 6.13
C VAL A 207 -42.79 7.29 6.43
N GLU A 208 -43.92 6.74 5.99
CA GLU A 208 -45.25 7.19 6.42
C GLU A 208 -45.43 6.90 7.91
N THR A 209 -45.15 7.89 8.76
CA THR A 209 -45.63 7.85 10.15
C THR A 209 -47.08 8.32 10.17
N THR A 210 -48.02 7.43 9.82
CA THR A 210 -49.44 7.66 10.10
C THR A 210 -49.66 7.52 11.61
N SER A 211 -49.61 8.65 12.31
CA SER A 211 -50.05 8.74 13.71
C SER A 211 -51.56 9.00 13.75
N PRO A 212 -52.40 8.09 14.29
CA PRO A 212 -53.83 8.30 14.33
C PRO A 212 -54.18 9.22 15.51
N ARG A 213 -54.40 10.52 15.24
CA ARG A 213 -55.10 11.40 16.19
C ARG A 213 -56.58 11.04 16.20
N LYS A 214 -56.98 10.37 17.28
CA LYS A 214 -58.36 10.07 17.68
C LYS A 214 -59.15 11.37 17.84
N ILE A 215 -60.12 11.60 16.95
CA ILE A 215 -61.17 12.61 17.12
C ILE A 215 -62.20 12.02 18.08
N ILE A 216 -62.50 12.73 19.17
CA ILE A 216 -63.62 12.43 20.07
C ILE A 216 -64.76 13.41 19.70
N PRO A 217 -66.03 12.93 19.64
CA PRO A 217 -67.18 13.71 19.20
C PRO A 217 -67.57 14.86 20.14
#